data_AF-A0A0Q9J1J8-F1
#
_entry.id   AF-A0A0Q9J1J8-F1
#
_cell.length_a   1.000
_cell.length_b   1.000
_cell.length_c   1.000
_cell.angle_alpha   90.00
_cell.angle_beta   90.00
_cell.angle_gamma   90.00
#
_symmetry.space_group_name_H-M   'P 1'
#
loop_
_entity.id
_entity.type
_entity.pdbx_description
1 polymer ?
#
loop_
_entity_poly.entity_id
_entity_poly.type
_entity_poly.pdbx_seq_one_letter_code
_entity_poly.pdbx_strand_id
1 'polypeptide(L)'
;MDHAAAQEASTRAATWSRLWPELLAFLVALAFAVGAVASVVFSERGAVLFYDGDSVLLELVHRSILAGEAPHWAMSAVLFVFPEIPTYLLLRAAIPVPEGAVMVNAVLTLSVLYLLLRLIAARLTPVSIHARWAALVGSSLFALCVSLETGTERESFQLASLLIFPTYYYGAVLVFFGVLGLTLGLLRTEARRVPVMAAIAVLTALATASNALYALWGVAPIVAGALIASLLKRLPWRDAVLLMGPTLVGLALGLIARIPLGVFASPAALPYNHPGKQLDAAIYYPREAATLLLHGRRGPFEFMLLAILLAVAVVALIVVLRNRRLGPVPVITALIGVGMPIGIYLFNVVAGTESTRYLQPFYFAPLLSVLVLVVQFLERRPSLGKSPRRWLAPVVAAVAAVAVVVPAVALVNRASQPYQRADCLEEWVDGRDVTGLGQFWESRDLAAYGSPDVDLLQVQPNQYAFPWLVNLAHFYDAEPTYVVGSPAWAASVEDELGPPAERIECADYTILDYAGTDVIDVLHERAVLGARATAVQQGLIVAER
;
A
#
# COMPACT_ATOMS: atom_id res chain seq x y z
N MET A 1 12.13 -11.94 52.67
CA MET A 1 11.11 -11.40 51.76
C MET A 1 11.50 -10.03 51.20
N ASP A 2 12.11 -9.14 51.99
CA ASP A 2 12.49 -7.79 51.53
C ASP A 2 13.56 -7.73 50.42
N HIS A 3 14.49 -8.69 50.36
CA HIS A 3 15.50 -8.72 49.29
C HIS A 3 14.94 -9.13 47.92
N ALA A 4 13.92 -9.99 47.88
CA ALA A 4 13.28 -10.40 46.63
C ALA A 4 12.45 -9.25 46.03
N ALA A 5 11.70 -8.54 46.88
CA ALA A 5 10.93 -7.36 46.47
C ALA A 5 11.84 -6.20 45.98
N ALA A 6 12.99 -6.00 46.62
CA ALA A 6 13.97 -4.99 46.20
C ALA A 6 14.66 -5.33 44.87
N GLN A 7 14.99 -6.61 44.63
CA GLN A 7 15.53 -7.06 43.33
C GLN A 7 14.49 -6.98 42.22
N GLU A 8 13.23 -7.29 42.50
CA GLU A 8 12.13 -7.17 41.55
C GLU A 8 11.84 -5.68 41.21
N ALA A 9 11.90 -4.79 42.20
CA ALA A 9 11.77 -3.35 41.97
C ALA A 9 12.94 -2.77 41.15
N SER A 10 14.18 -3.23 41.40
CA SER A 10 15.37 -2.81 40.66
C SER A 10 15.35 -3.28 39.19
N THR A 11 14.95 -4.53 38.95
CA THR A 11 14.82 -5.08 37.59
C THR A 11 13.67 -4.43 36.82
N ARG A 12 12.54 -4.13 37.48
CA ARG A 12 11.44 -3.34 36.89
C ARG A 12 11.91 -1.93 36.54
N ALA A 13 12.57 -1.22 37.45
CA ALA A 13 13.09 0.13 37.19
C ALA A 13 14.11 0.17 36.03
N ALA A 14 14.99 -0.83 35.95
CA ALA A 14 15.95 -0.99 34.85
C ALA A 14 15.23 -1.25 33.51
N THR A 15 14.19 -2.07 33.51
CA THR A 15 13.38 -2.36 32.32
C THR A 15 12.62 -1.13 31.83
N TRP A 16 11.93 -0.42 32.74
CA TRP A 16 11.22 0.82 32.43
C TRP A 16 12.14 1.93 31.91
N SER A 17 13.36 2.05 32.44
CA SER A 17 14.35 3.02 31.97
C SER A 17 14.80 2.77 30.51
N ARG A 18 14.68 1.53 30.02
CA ARG A 18 15.00 1.14 28.64
C ARG A 18 13.80 1.23 27.70
N LEU A 19 12.59 0.93 28.19
CA LEU A 19 11.36 0.94 27.39
C LEU A 19 10.80 2.34 27.17
N TRP A 20 10.84 3.20 28.20
CA TRP A 20 10.28 4.56 28.12
C TRP A 20 10.80 5.38 26.94
N PRO A 21 12.11 5.38 26.62
CA PRO A 21 12.62 6.14 25.49
C PRO A 21 12.27 5.55 24.11
N GLU A 22 11.90 4.27 24.04
CA GLU A 22 11.36 3.66 22.81
C GLU A 22 9.87 4.00 22.66
N LEU A 23 9.10 3.93 23.74
CA LEU A 23 7.69 4.33 23.75
C LEU A 23 7.51 5.80 23.36
N LEU A 24 8.35 6.71 23.90
CA LEU A 24 8.29 8.12 23.54
C LEU A 24 8.59 8.35 22.06
N ALA A 25 9.57 7.64 21.51
CA ALA A 25 9.90 7.75 20.09
C ALA A 25 8.77 7.18 19.21
N PHE A 26 8.17 6.06 19.61
CA PHE A 26 6.99 5.52 18.95
C PHE A 26 5.80 6.49 19.01
N LEU A 27 5.52 7.12 20.16
CA LEU A 27 4.45 8.12 20.29
C LEU A 27 4.66 9.33 19.38
N VAL A 28 5.90 9.81 19.23
CA VAL A 28 6.21 10.88 18.28
C VAL A 28 5.98 10.41 16.85
N ALA A 29 6.44 9.21 16.48
CA ALA A 29 6.19 8.65 15.15
C ALA A 29 4.69 8.47 14.87
N LEU A 30 3.92 8.04 15.88
CA LEU A 30 2.47 7.91 15.81
C LEU A 30 1.80 9.28 15.60
N ALA A 31 2.28 10.35 16.26
CA ALA A 31 1.77 11.70 16.03
C ALA A 31 1.95 12.14 14.56
N PHE A 32 3.12 11.86 13.98
CA PHE A 32 3.37 12.11 12.56
C PHE A 32 2.48 11.24 11.66
N ALA A 33 2.29 9.96 12.00
CA ALA A 33 1.44 9.05 11.26
C ALA A 33 -0.02 9.54 11.23
N VAL A 34 -0.60 9.84 12.39
CA VAL A 34 -1.99 10.33 12.51
C VAL A 34 -2.13 11.69 11.81
N GLY A 35 -1.17 12.59 11.97
CA GLY A 35 -1.17 13.88 11.27
C GLY A 35 -1.12 13.74 9.74
N ALA A 36 -0.34 12.80 9.22
CA ALA A 36 -0.24 12.53 7.79
C ALA A 36 -1.49 11.85 7.23
N VAL A 37 -2.12 10.95 7.97
CA VAL A 37 -3.42 10.38 7.56
C VAL A 37 -4.50 11.44 7.59
N ALA A 38 -4.55 12.28 8.64
CA ALA A 38 -5.50 13.38 8.71
C ALA A 38 -5.33 14.37 7.54
N SER A 39 -4.11 14.72 7.16
CA SER A 39 -3.88 15.65 6.05
C SER A 39 -4.37 15.08 4.70
N VAL A 40 -4.26 13.77 4.47
CA VAL A 40 -4.83 13.09 3.31
C VAL A 40 -6.36 13.05 3.38
N VAL A 41 -6.93 12.58 4.50
CA VAL A 41 -8.38 12.43 4.72
C VAL A 41 -9.13 13.74 4.56
N PHE A 42 -8.56 14.86 5.02
CA PHE A 42 -9.17 16.19 4.92
C PHE A 42 -8.74 16.97 3.67
N SER A 43 -8.20 16.29 2.66
CA SER A 43 -7.89 16.86 1.34
C SER A 43 -8.65 16.11 0.24
N GLU A 44 -8.55 16.58 -1.01
CA GLU A 44 -9.16 15.88 -2.15
C GLU A 44 -8.57 14.48 -2.34
N ARG A 45 -7.34 14.23 -1.87
CA ARG A 45 -6.71 12.91 -1.84
C ARG A 45 -7.51 11.88 -1.04
N GLY A 46 -8.33 12.33 -0.09
CA GLY A 46 -9.25 11.48 0.66
C GLY A 46 -10.25 10.75 -0.23
N ALA A 47 -10.65 11.34 -1.37
CA ALA A 47 -11.51 10.68 -2.33
C ALA A 47 -10.84 9.44 -2.94
N VAL A 48 -9.52 9.50 -3.21
CA VAL A 48 -8.77 8.35 -3.70
C VAL A 48 -8.62 7.27 -2.62
N LEU A 49 -8.40 7.68 -1.37
CA LEU A 49 -8.28 6.76 -0.23
C LEU A 49 -9.59 5.98 0.02
N PHE A 50 -10.74 6.64 -0.06
CA PHE A 50 -12.02 6.05 0.32
C PHE A 50 -12.85 5.53 -0.84
N TYR A 51 -12.84 6.21 -1.99
CA TYR A 51 -13.88 6.02 -3.01
C TYR A 51 -13.32 5.57 -4.37
N ASP A 52 -12.00 5.53 -4.55
CA ASP A 52 -11.43 4.97 -5.77
C ASP A 52 -11.72 3.46 -5.85
N GLY A 53 -12.00 2.97 -7.07
CA GLY A 53 -12.36 1.58 -7.32
C GLY A 53 -11.33 0.57 -6.82
N ASP A 54 -10.03 0.90 -6.89
CA ASP A 54 -8.98 0.03 -6.34
C ASP A 54 -9.00 0.05 -4.81
N SER A 55 -9.27 1.20 -4.18
CA SER A 55 -9.22 1.38 -2.73
C SER A 55 -10.34 0.64 -1.98
N VAL A 56 -11.51 0.52 -2.58
CA VAL A 56 -12.68 -0.13 -1.95
C VAL A 56 -12.68 -1.66 -2.08
N LEU A 57 -11.74 -2.25 -2.82
CA LEU A 57 -11.67 -3.69 -3.06
C LEU A 57 -11.74 -4.52 -1.77
N LEU A 58 -11.03 -4.12 -0.71
CA LEU A 58 -11.00 -4.95 0.51
C LEU A 58 -12.35 -4.97 1.22
N GLU A 59 -13.17 -3.90 1.10
CA GLU A 59 -14.55 -3.93 1.59
C GLU A 59 -15.43 -4.83 0.74
N LEU A 60 -15.27 -4.81 -0.58
CA LEU A 60 -16.01 -5.71 -1.47
C LEU A 60 -15.67 -7.19 -1.19
N VAL A 61 -14.40 -7.50 -0.89
CA VAL A 61 -14.00 -8.83 -0.44
C VAL A 61 -14.67 -9.19 0.89
N HIS A 62 -14.71 -8.26 1.83
CA HIS A 62 -15.39 -8.47 3.11
C HIS A 62 -16.90 -8.73 2.92
N ARG A 63 -17.59 -7.93 2.09
CA ARG A 63 -19.00 -8.11 1.75
C ARG A 63 -19.28 -9.44 1.08
N SER A 64 -18.48 -9.82 0.09
CA SER A 64 -18.57 -11.12 -0.60
C SER A 64 -18.46 -12.30 0.37
N ILE A 65 -17.54 -12.22 1.34
CA ILE A 65 -17.41 -13.24 2.40
C ILE A 65 -18.66 -13.30 3.28
N LEU A 66 -19.22 -12.14 3.67
CA LEU A 66 -20.44 -12.08 4.49
C LEU A 66 -21.68 -12.59 3.73
N ALA A 67 -21.75 -12.33 2.42
CA ALA A 67 -22.79 -12.85 1.55
C ALA A 67 -22.67 -14.36 1.28
N GLY A 68 -21.54 -14.98 1.64
CA GLY A 68 -21.31 -16.41 1.46
C GLY A 68 -21.06 -16.82 0.00
N GLU A 69 -20.62 -15.88 -0.84
CA GLU A 69 -20.38 -16.12 -2.24
C GLU A 69 -19.21 -17.11 -2.47
N ALA A 70 -19.29 -17.86 -3.57
CA ALA A 70 -18.15 -18.65 -4.03
C ALA A 70 -16.97 -17.70 -4.38
N PRO A 71 -15.71 -18.04 -4.04
CA PRO A 71 -14.57 -17.14 -4.19
C PRO A 71 -14.06 -17.09 -5.64
N HIS A 72 -14.91 -16.76 -6.61
CA HIS A 72 -14.58 -16.72 -8.04
C HIS A 72 -14.03 -15.35 -8.46
N TRP A 73 -13.01 -14.90 -7.73
CA TRP A 73 -12.44 -13.57 -7.89
C TRP A 73 -11.56 -13.46 -9.15
N ALA A 74 -11.84 -12.45 -9.96
CA ALA A 74 -10.98 -12.00 -11.05
C ALA A 74 -10.09 -10.85 -10.55
N MET A 75 -9.04 -11.17 -9.78
CA MET A 75 -8.08 -10.22 -9.22
C MET A 75 -7.14 -9.64 -10.29
N SER A 76 -6.41 -8.59 -9.93
CA SER A 76 -5.28 -8.10 -10.71
C SER A 76 -4.10 -9.08 -10.64
N ALA A 77 -2.96 -8.71 -11.23
CA ALA A 77 -1.70 -9.41 -10.96
C ALA A 77 -1.21 -9.26 -9.50
N VAL A 78 -1.91 -8.52 -8.64
CA VAL A 78 -1.82 -8.61 -7.18
C VAL A 78 -3.07 -9.31 -6.65
N LEU A 79 -2.86 -10.33 -5.81
CA LEU A 79 -3.92 -11.15 -5.21
C LEU A 79 -4.33 -10.69 -3.81
N PHE A 80 -3.52 -9.82 -3.18
CA PHE A 80 -3.79 -9.22 -1.86
C PHE A 80 -3.96 -10.22 -0.70
N VAL A 81 -3.64 -11.51 -0.91
CA VAL A 81 -3.79 -12.57 0.09
C VAL A 81 -2.87 -12.40 1.29
N PHE A 82 -1.77 -11.66 1.14
CA PHE A 82 -0.85 -11.35 2.24
C PHE A 82 -0.09 -10.03 2.02
N PRO A 83 -0.05 -9.16 3.04
CA PRO A 83 -0.83 -9.12 4.29
C PRO A 83 -2.18 -8.41 4.18
N GLU A 84 -2.58 -7.92 3.01
CA GLU A 84 -3.64 -6.92 2.85
C GLU A 84 -5.03 -7.41 3.31
N ILE A 85 -5.56 -8.48 2.69
CA ILE A 85 -6.87 -9.04 3.04
C ILE A 85 -6.94 -9.44 4.53
N PRO A 86 -6.00 -10.23 5.08
CA PRO A 86 -6.05 -10.61 6.50
C PRO A 86 -6.05 -9.40 7.44
N THR A 87 -5.24 -8.39 7.15
CA THR A 87 -5.16 -7.18 7.98
C THR A 87 -6.49 -6.43 7.95
N TYR A 88 -7.08 -6.26 6.76
CA TYR A 88 -8.34 -5.55 6.62
C TYR A 88 -9.49 -6.28 7.31
N LEU A 89 -9.61 -7.61 7.14
CA LEU A 89 -10.66 -8.39 7.80
C LEU A 89 -10.55 -8.32 9.33
N LEU A 90 -9.34 -8.36 9.89
CA LEU A 90 -9.13 -8.19 11.33
C LEU A 90 -9.55 -6.79 11.81
N LEU A 91 -9.27 -5.75 11.01
CA LEU A 91 -9.71 -4.38 11.31
C LEU A 91 -11.23 -4.25 11.21
N ARG A 92 -11.87 -4.84 10.19
CA ARG A 92 -13.33 -4.83 10.05
C ARG A 92 -14.05 -5.59 11.14
N ALA A 93 -13.46 -6.66 11.66
CA ALA A 93 -13.98 -7.35 12.84
C ALA A 93 -13.97 -6.47 14.11
N ALA A 94 -13.04 -5.51 14.21
CA ALA A 94 -12.93 -4.60 15.35
C ALA A 94 -13.62 -3.24 15.12
N ILE A 95 -13.78 -2.81 13.87
CA ILE A 95 -14.27 -1.50 13.46
C ILE A 95 -15.42 -1.70 12.47
N PRO A 96 -16.68 -1.50 12.91
CA PRO A 96 -17.87 -1.75 12.09
C PRO A 96 -17.98 -0.85 10.85
N VAL A 97 -17.38 0.33 10.89
CA VAL A 97 -17.43 1.31 9.79
C VAL A 97 -16.26 1.06 8.81
N PRO A 98 -16.53 0.83 7.50
CA PRO A 98 -15.49 0.57 6.51
C PRO A 98 -14.41 1.64 6.42
N GLU A 99 -14.79 2.93 6.36
CA GLU A 99 -13.85 4.04 6.27
C GLU A 99 -12.99 4.14 7.53
N GLY A 100 -13.56 3.83 8.69
CA GLY A 100 -12.82 3.74 9.96
C GLY A 100 -11.73 2.67 9.91
N ALA A 101 -12.02 1.50 9.36
CA ALA A 101 -11.04 0.43 9.18
C ALA A 101 -9.92 0.84 8.21
N VAL A 102 -10.25 1.53 7.11
CA VAL A 102 -9.28 2.08 6.15
C VAL A 102 -8.36 3.11 6.83
N MET A 103 -8.91 4.04 7.61
CA MET A 103 -8.12 5.03 8.34
C MET A 103 -7.17 4.40 9.36
N VAL A 104 -7.63 3.40 10.12
CA VAL A 104 -6.78 2.70 11.09
C VAL A 104 -5.69 1.89 10.38
N ASN A 105 -6.00 1.26 9.24
CA ASN A 105 -5.00 0.60 8.41
C ASN A 105 -3.90 1.58 7.96
N ALA A 106 -4.29 2.77 7.49
CA ALA A 106 -3.35 3.82 7.08
C ALA A 106 -2.40 4.24 8.22
N VAL A 107 -2.93 4.47 9.42
CA VAL A 107 -2.13 4.82 10.61
C VAL A 107 -1.22 3.66 11.03
N LEU A 108 -1.73 2.43 11.00
CA LEU A 108 -0.97 1.23 11.34
C LEU A 108 0.21 1.05 10.38
N THR A 109 0.00 1.24 9.08
CA THR A 109 1.06 1.14 8.07
C THR A 109 2.22 2.08 8.34
N LEU A 110 1.97 3.36 8.61
CA LEU A 110 3.03 4.32 8.94
C LEU A 110 3.70 4.02 10.29
N SER A 111 2.94 3.52 11.26
CA SER A 111 3.46 3.13 12.57
C SER A 111 4.39 1.90 12.46
N VAL A 112 4.01 0.91 11.67
CA VAL A 112 4.83 -0.27 11.38
C VAL A 112 6.06 0.14 10.58
N LEU A 113 5.93 1.04 9.60
CA LEU A 113 7.09 1.58 8.86
C LEU A 113 8.15 2.15 9.82
N TYR A 114 7.75 2.95 10.83
CA TYR A 114 8.68 3.43 11.85
C TYR A 114 9.41 2.29 12.56
N LEU A 115 8.68 1.24 13.00
CA LEU A 115 9.28 0.10 13.70
C LEU A 115 10.27 -0.67 12.81
N LEU A 116 9.97 -0.77 11.51
CA LEU A 116 10.85 -1.43 10.54
C LEU A 116 12.10 -0.58 10.23
N LEU A 117 11.96 0.74 10.10
CA LEU A 117 13.10 1.65 10.00
C LEU A 117 13.96 1.60 11.27
N ARG A 118 13.33 1.49 12.45
CA ARG A 118 14.00 1.30 13.75
C ARG A 118 14.76 -0.01 13.82
N LEU A 119 14.22 -1.09 13.26
CA LEU A 119 14.88 -2.39 13.12
C LEU A 119 16.13 -2.28 12.25
N ILE A 120 16.04 -1.64 11.08
CA ILE A 120 17.17 -1.44 10.16
C ILE A 120 18.22 -0.52 10.78
N ALA A 121 17.81 0.58 11.40
CA ALA A 121 18.72 1.52 12.05
C ALA A 121 19.52 0.86 13.19
N ALA A 122 18.93 -0.09 13.92
CA ALA A 122 19.66 -0.91 14.91
C ALA A 122 20.76 -1.77 14.27
N ARG A 123 20.65 -2.12 12.98
CA ARG A 123 21.69 -2.83 12.23
C ARG A 123 22.79 -1.90 11.74
N LEU A 124 22.56 -0.59 11.70
CA LEU A 124 23.56 0.39 11.30
C LEU A 124 24.50 0.78 12.45
N THR A 125 23.99 0.84 13.69
CA THR A 125 24.75 1.30 14.86
C THR A 125 24.41 0.52 16.12
N PRO A 126 25.37 0.24 17.03
CA PRO A 126 25.09 -0.36 18.33
C PRO A 126 24.45 0.65 19.31
N VAL A 127 24.51 1.96 19.02
CA VAL A 127 24.01 3.01 19.90
C VAL A 127 22.50 3.19 19.70
N SER A 128 21.69 2.64 20.61
CA SER A 128 20.22 2.64 20.52
C SER A 128 19.60 4.02 20.26
N ILE A 129 20.11 5.08 20.90
CA ILE A 129 19.57 6.43 20.70
C ILE A 129 19.81 6.95 19.27
N HIS A 130 20.93 6.64 18.64
CA HIS A 130 21.19 7.02 17.25
C HIS A 130 20.25 6.28 16.29
N ALA A 131 20.00 5.00 16.56
CA ALA A 131 19.05 4.21 15.78
C ALA A 131 17.62 4.76 15.88
N ARG A 132 17.20 5.19 17.07
CA ARG A 132 15.89 5.84 17.28
C ARG A 132 15.77 7.15 16.52
N TRP A 133 16.77 8.03 16.60
CA TRP A 133 16.76 9.29 15.87
C TRP A 133 16.73 9.08 14.36
N ALA A 134 17.54 8.15 13.85
CA ALA A 134 17.52 7.82 12.42
C ALA A 134 16.12 7.36 11.97
N ALA A 135 15.50 6.44 12.72
CA ALA A 135 14.16 5.95 12.42
C ALA A 135 13.10 7.06 12.48
N LEU A 136 13.14 7.90 13.51
CA LEU A 136 12.25 9.06 13.65
C LEU A 136 12.39 10.03 12.47
N VAL A 137 13.62 10.40 12.12
CA VAL A 137 13.86 11.31 10.98
C VAL A 137 13.34 10.69 9.69
N GLY A 138 13.62 9.40 9.44
CA GLY A 138 13.11 8.70 8.26
C GLY A 138 11.58 8.65 8.21
N SER A 139 10.92 8.23 9.29
CA SER A 139 9.46 8.14 9.33
C SER A 139 8.78 9.51 9.26
N SER A 140 9.33 10.54 9.93
CA SER A 140 8.78 11.89 9.89
C SER A 140 8.93 12.53 8.51
N LEU A 141 10.06 12.31 7.82
CA LEU A 141 10.23 12.76 6.43
C LEU A 141 9.24 12.09 5.48
N PHE A 142 8.99 10.78 5.67
CA PHE A 142 7.99 10.08 4.86
C PHE A 142 6.57 10.58 5.14
N ALA A 143 6.20 10.75 6.41
CA ALA A 143 4.92 11.33 6.82
C ALA A 143 4.73 12.76 6.26
N LEU A 144 5.81 13.54 6.16
CA LEU A 144 5.79 14.83 5.49
C LEU A 144 5.52 14.70 3.99
N CYS A 145 6.14 13.74 3.29
CA CYS A 145 5.84 13.48 1.88
C CYS A 145 4.35 13.16 1.68
N VAL A 146 3.81 12.23 2.49
CA VAL A 146 2.38 11.89 2.49
C VAL A 146 1.49 13.13 2.69
N SER A 147 1.89 14.04 3.58
CA SER A 147 1.08 15.23 3.91
C SER A 147 1.07 16.32 2.84
N LEU A 148 2.01 16.28 1.89
CA LEU A 148 2.09 17.25 0.81
C LEU A 148 1.17 16.87 -0.36
N GLU A 149 0.86 15.59 -0.50
CA GLU A 149 0.02 15.03 -1.57
C GLU A 149 -1.46 15.30 -1.31
N THR A 150 -2.14 15.91 -2.29
CA THR A 150 -3.51 16.43 -2.10
C THR A 150 -4.44 16.24 -3.29
N GLY A 151 -3.94 15.79 -4.44
CA GLY A 151 -4.71 15.71 -5.67
C GLY A 151 -5.55 14.43 -5.80
N THR A 152 -6.52 14.45 -6.70
CA THR A 152 -7.44 13.33 -6.96
C THR A 152 -6.89 12.31 -7.97
N GLU A 153 -5.81 12.63 -8.69
CA GLU A 153 -5.30 11.77 -9.75
C GLU A 153 -4.53 10.55 -9.20
N ARG A 154 -5.01 9.35 -9.55
CA ARG A 154 -4.41 8.07 -9.16
C ARG A 154 -3.08 7.78 -9.86
N GLU A 155 -2.97 8.09 -11.16
CA GLU A 155 -1.75 7.92 -11.96
C GLU A 155 -1.00 9.26 -12.05
N SER A 156 -0.50 9.75 -10.91
CA SER A 156 0.32 10.96 -10.80
C SER A 156 1.61 10.68 -10.03
N PHE A 157 2.51 11.67 -9.90
CA PHE A 157 3.73 11.57 -9.08
C PHE A 157 3.49 11.74 -7.56
N GLN A 158 2.24 11.84 -7.12
CA GLN A 158 1.83 11.79 -5.71
C GLN A 158 1.81 10.33 -5.21
N LEU A 159 3.00 9.78 -4.95
CA LEU A 159 3.21 8.35 -4.73
C LEU A 159 3.37 7.95 -3.26
N ALA A 160 3.71 8.87 -2.37
CA ALA A 160 3.94 8.60 -0.96
C ALA A 160 2.63 8.20 -0.24
N SER A 161 1.53 8.91 -0.51
CA SER A 161 0.21 8.62 0.05
C SER A 161 -0.33 7.26 -0.39
N LEU A 162 0.09 6.75 -1.55
CA LEU A 162 -0.29 5.41 -1.98
C LEU A 162 0.17 4.33 -1.00
N LEU A 163 1.24 4.57 -0.21
CA LEU A 163 1.64 3.60 0.82
C LEU A 163 0.56 3.42 1.89
N ILE A 164 -0.28 4.43 2.16
CA ILE A 164 -1.33 4.32 3.17
C ILE A 164 -2.66 3.83 2.60
N PHE A 165 -2.73 3.58 1.29
CA PHE A 165 -3.94 3.07 0.64
C PHE A 165 -3.95 1.53 0.70
N PRO A 166 -5.11 0.92 0.99
CA PRO A 166 -5.19 -0.51 1.33
C PRO A 166 -4.76 -1.47 0.21
N THR A 167 -4.81 -1.05 -1.05
CA THR A 167 -4.51 -1.90 -2.21
C THR A 167 -3.33 -1.43 -3.05
N TYR A 168 -2.63 -0.39 -2.61
CA TYR A 168 -1.50 0.20 -3.35
C TYR A 168 -0.14 -0.28 -2.79
N TYR A 169 0.02 -1.60 -2.70
CA TYR A 169 1.29 -2.30 -2.44
C TYR A 169 1.91 -2.09 -1.05
N TYR A 170 1.16 -1.58 -0.07
CA TYR A 170 1.72 -1.30 1.26
C TYR A 170 2.33 -2.53 1.91
N GLY A 171 1.69 -3.69 1.76
CA GLY A 171 2.17 -4.94 2.32
C GLY A 171 3.52 -5.36 1.75
N ALA A 172 3.70 -5.26 0.43
CA ALA A 172 4.98 -5.51 -0.24
C ALA A 172 6.09 -4.60 0.31
N VAL A 173 5.80 -3.31 0.53
CA VAL A 173 6.77 -2.36 1.09
C VAL A 173 7.15 -2.69 2.53
N LEU A 174 6.16 -2.97 3.40
CA LEU A 174 6.42 -3.34 4.80
C LEU A 174 7.21 -4.65 4.90
N VAL A 175 6.86 -5.67 4.10
CA VAL A 175 7.59 -6.93 4.08
C VAL A 175 9.02 -6.71 3.59
N PHE A 176 9.25 -5.85 2.59
CA PHE A 176 10.59 -5.50 2.13
C PHE A 176 11.46 -4.92 3.26
N PHE A 177 10.99 -3.92 4.00
CA PHE A 177 11.77 -3.35 5.11
C PHE A 177 12.01 -4.37 6.23
N GLY A 178 11.01 -5.22 6.54
CA GLY A 178 11.16 -6.30 7.52
C GLY A 178 12.21 -7.32 7.10
N VAL A 179 12.11 -7.85 5.87
CA VAL A 179 13.04 -8.80 5.30
C VAL A 179 14.44 -8.20 5.19
N LEU A 180 14.58 -6.93 4.80
CA LEU A 180 15.87 -6.23 4.78
C LEU A 180 16.47 -6.13 6.19
N GLY A 181 15.70 -5.72 7.19
CA GLY A 181 16.14 -5.62 8.59
C GLY A 181 16.58 -6.96 9.19
N LEU A 182 15.90 -8.06 8.82
CA LEU A 182 16.29 -9.43 9.18
C LEU A 182 17.56 -9.87 8.46
N THR A 183 17.62 -9.63 7.15
CA THR A 183 18.75 -9.98 6.27
C THR A 183 20.04 -9.32 6.75
N LEU A 184 20.03 -8.01 6.97
CA LEU A 184 21.17 -7.28 7.53
C LEU A 184 21.58 -7.79 8.93
N GLY A 185 20.62 -8.39 9.66
CA GLY A 185 20.85 -9.01 10.97
C GLY A 185 21.65 -10.31 10.95
N LEU A 186 21.64 -11.05 9.84
CA LEU A 186 22.37 -12.31 9.68
C LEU A 186 23.89 -12.12 9.78
N LEU A 187 24.40 -10.93 9.41
CA LEU A 187 25.81 -10.57 9.51
C LEU A 187 26.29 -10.37 10.95
N ARG A 188 25.39 -10.28 11.93
CA ARG A 188 25.74 -9.98 13.33
C ARG A 188 25.48 -11.12 14.32
N THR A 189 24.62 -12.07 13.98
CA THR A 189 24.11 -13.05 14.96
C THR A 189 24.31 -14.46 14.44
N GLU A 190 25.01 -15.31 15.19
CA GLU A 190 25.23 -16.72 14.80
C GLU A 190 24.16 -17.66 15.38
N ALA A 191 23.81 -17.49 16.66
CA ALA A 191 22.97 -18.43 17.42
C ALA A 191 21.50 -18.52 16.94
N ARG A 192 21.03 -17.58 16.11
CA ARG A 192 19.64 -17.54 15.61
C ARG A 192 19.55 -17.46 14.08
N ARG A 193 20.59 -17.89 13.36
CA ARG A 193 20.63 -17.78 11.89
C ARG A 193 19.50 -18.55 11.21
N VAL A 194 19.33 -19.82 11.52
CA VAL A 194 18.32 -20.69 10.89
C VAL A 194 16.89 -20.16 11.03
N PRO A 195 16.36 -19.82 12.22
CA PRO A 195 15.00 -19.30 12.32
C PRO A 195 14.82 -17.95 11.62
N VAL A 196 15.86 -17.09 11.59
CA VAL A 196 15.82 -15.82 10.85
C VAL A 196 15.79 -16.08 9.34
N MET A 197 16.59 -17.02 8.83
CA MET A 197 16.57 -17.43 7.43
C MET A 197 15.21 -18.00 7.03
N ALA A 198 14.61 -18.86 7.88
CA ALA A 198 13.28 -19.40 7.67
C ALA A 198 12.22 -18.28 7.62
N ALA A 199 12.27 -17.33 8.56
CA ALA A 199 11.37 -16.17 8.56
C ALA A 199 11.50 -15.33 7.28
N ILE A 200 12.74 -15.06 6.83
CA ILE A 200 12.99 -14.36 5.56
C ILE A 200 12.38 -15.12 4.38
N ALA A 201 12.61 -16.44 4.29
CA ALA A 201 12.09 -17.25 3.20
C ALA A 201 10.56 -17.29 3.20
N VAL A 202 9.92 -17.46 4.36
CA VAL A 202 8.45 -17.48 4.49
C VAL A 202 7.84 -16.13 4.14
N LEU A 203 8.37 -15.03 4.68
CA LEU A 203 7.85 -13.68 4.40
C LEU A 203 7.98 -13.34 2.91
N THR A 204 9.13 -13.64 2.31
CA THR A 204 9.32 -13.45 0.87
C THR A 204 8.39 -14.34 0.05
N ALA A 205 8.19 -15.61 0.43
CA ALA A 205 7.29 -16.51 -0.28
C ALA A 205 5.83 -16.00 -0.25
N LEU A 206 5.34 -15.59 0.92
CA LEU A 206 3.99 -15.05 1.08
C LEU A 206 3.81 -13.75 0.29
N ALA A 207 4.77 -12.82 0.39
CA ALA A 207 4.72 -11.56 -0.35
C ALA A 207 4.80 -11.75 -1.87
N THR A 208 5.63 -12.67 -2.36
CA THR A 208 5.71 -13.02 -3.78
C THR A 208 4.46 -13.73 -4.28
N ALA A 209 3.91 -14.66 -3.49
CA ALA A 209 2.67 -15.36 -3.84
C ALA A 209 1.50 -14.38 -3.95
N SER A 210 1.39 -13.43 -3.00
CA SER A 210 0.40 -12.35 -3.04
C SER A 210 0.64 -11.38 -4.19
N ASN A 211 1.88 -10.92 -4.35
CA ASN A 211 2.26 -9.88 -5.29
C ASN A 211 3.56 -10.23 -6.01
N ALA A 212 3.47 -10.58 -7.30
CA ALA A 212 4.63 -10.91 -8.12
C ALA A 212 5.62 -9.73 -8.25
N LEU A 213 5.16 -8.48 -8.13
CA LEU A 213 6.02 -7.28 -8.14
C LEU A 213 7.02 -7.28 -6.96
N TYR A 214 6.74 -8.02 -5.88
CA TYR A 214 7.68 -8.16 -4.77
C TYR A 214 9.02 -8.79 -5.20
N ALA A 215 9.06 -9.55 -6.29
CA ALA A 215 10.32 -10.02 -6.86
C ALA A 215 11.24 -8.85 -7.26
N LEU A 216 10.66 -7.82 -7.88
CA LEU A 216 11.37 -6.64 -8.35
C LEU A 216 11.58 -5.60 -7.24
N TRP A 217 10.61 -5.42 -6.35
CA TRP A 217 10.68 -4.42 -5.28
C TRP A 217 11.43 -4.92 -4.04
N GLY A 218 11.25 -6.17 -3.67
CA GLY A 218 11.81 -6.73 -2.45
C GLY A 218 13.10 -7.50 -2.69
N VAL A 219 13.04 -8.52 -3.56
CA VAL A 219 14.12 -9.50 -3.72
C VAL A 219 15.28 -8.95 -4.53
N ALA A 220 15.00 -8.36 -5.70
CA ALA A 220 16.04 -7.87 -6.60
C ALA A 220 16.97 -6.83 -5.94
N PRO A 221 16.48 -5.82 -5.18
CA PRO A 221 17.36 -4.85 -4.54
C PRO A 221 18.25 -5.48 -3.46
N ILE A 222 17.74 -6.43 -2.67
CA ILE A 222 18.53 -7.13 -1.65
C ILE A 222 19.64 -7.96 -2.30
N VAL A 223 19.29 -8.70 -3.35
CA VAL A 223 20.24 -9.55 -4.11
C VAL A 223 21.29 -8.68 -4.80
N ALA A 224 20.87 -7.64 -5.53
CA ALA A 224 21.77 -6.72 -6.20
C ALA A 224 22.67 -5.98 -5.21
N GLY A 225 22.14 -5.50 -4.09
CA GLY A 225 22.90 -4.82 -3.05
C GLY A 225 24.00 -5.71 -2.44
N ALA A 226 23.68 -6.97 -2.14
CA ALA A 226 24.65 -7.95 -1.64
C ALA A 226 25.71 -8.31 -2.70
N LEU A 227 25.29 -8.56 -3.94
CA LEU A 227 26.16 -8.89 -5.06
C LEU A 227 27.13 -7.74 -5.36
N ILE A 228 26.63 -6.51 -5.51
CA ILE A 228 27.43 -5.32 -5.76
C ILE A 228 28.38 -5.07 -4.59
N ALA A 229 27.94 -5.19 -3.34
CA ALA A 229 28.82 -5.08 -2.18
C ALA A 229 29.95 -6.13 -2.20
N SER A 230 29.67 -7.35 -2.65
CA SER A 230 30.68 -8.40 -2.83
C SER A 230 31.66 -8.07 -3.95
N LEU A 231 31.17 -7.60 -5.10
CA LEU A 231 32.01 -7.19 -6.24
C LEU A 231 32.92 -6.00 -5.89
N LEU A 232 32.42 -5.07 -5.08
CA LEU A 232 33.18 -3.95 -4.53
C LEU A 232 34.17 -4.37 -3.42
N LYS A 233 34.26 -5.67 -3.11
CA LYS A 233 35.08 -6.24 -2.04
C LYS A 233 34.75 -5.66 -0.66
N ARG A 234 33.48 -5.29 -0.44
CA ARG A 234 32.95 -4.78 0.84
C ARG A 234 32.24 -5.86 1.65
N LEU A 235 31.92 -6.98 1.02
CA LEU A 235 31.26 -8.14 1.64
C LEU A 235 31.95 -9.42 1.12
N PRO A 236 32.33 -10.38 1.99
CA PRO A 236 32.78 -11.69 1.53
C PRO A 236 31.69 -12.42 0.74
N TRP A 237 32.05 -13.16 -0.32
CA TRP A 237 31.08 -13.88 -1.14
C TRP A 237 30.21 -14.86 -0.33
N ARG A 238 30.78 -15.52 0.68
CA ARG A 238 30.02 -16.43 1.57
C ARG A 238 28.90 -15.71 2.30
N ASP A 239 29.16 -14.50 2.78
CA ASP A 239 28.15 -13.68 3.43
C ASP A 239 27.13 -13.16 2.40
N ALA A 240 27.57 -12.80 1.19
CA ALA A 240 26.65 -12.45 0.11
C ALA A 240 25.67 -13.58 -0.18
N VAL A 241 26.14 -14.82 -0.32
CA VAL A 241 25.31 -16.01 -0.51
C VAL A 241 24.37 -16.23 0.68
N LEU A 242 24.83 -16.00 1.92
CA LEU A 242 23.98 -16.08 3.11
C LEU A 242 22.83 -15.06 3.08
N LEU A 243 23.07 -13.85 2.59
CA LEU A 243 22.03 -12.82 2.47
C LEU A 243 21.06 -13.11 1.32
N MET A 244 21.55 -13.62 0.19
CA MET A 244 20.76 -13.90 -1.01
C MET A 244 19.95 -15.20 -0.92
N GLY A 245 20.50 -16.24 -0.29
CA GLY A 245 19.93 -17.58 -0.30
C GLY A 245 18.47 -17.63 0.19
N PRO A 246 18.16 -17.17 1.41
CA PRO A 246 16.81 -17.23 1.96
C PRO A 246 15.78 -16.43 1.13
N THR A 247 16.16 -15.27 0.60
CA THR A 247 15.26 -14.46 -0.22
C THR A 247 15.00 -15.11 -1.58
N LEU A 248 16.02 -15.69 -2.22
CA LEU A 248 15.87 -16.43 -3.47
C LEU A 248 15.05 -17.71 -3.30
N VAL A 249 15.23 -18.45 -2.20
CA VAL A 249 14.40 -19.62 -1.86
C VAL A 249 12.95 -19.20 -1.65
N GLY A 250 12.73 -18.12 -0.87
CA GLY A 250 11.39 -17.57 -0.68
C GLY A 250 10.74 -17.16 -2.01
N LEU A 251 11.49 -16.49 -2.90
CA LEU A 251 11.00 -16.10 -4.23
C LEU A 251 10.55 -17.31 -5.03
N ALA A 252 11.37 -18.36 -5.09
CA ALA A 252 11.04 -19.58 -5.82
C ALA A 252 9.77 -20.25 -5.26
N LEU A 253 9.68 -20.38 -3.93
CA LEU A 253 8.51 -20.94 -3.26
C LEU A 253 7.24 -20.10 -3.50
N GLY A 254 7.37 -18.78 -3.45
CA GLY A 254 6.25 -17.86 -3.73
C GLY A 254 5.75 -17.95 -5.17
N LEU A 255 6.67 -18.04 -6.15
CA LEU A 255 6.30 -18.23 -7.55
C LEU A 255 5.63 -19.58 -7.78
N ILE A 256 6.11 -20.66 -7.13
CA ILE A 256 5.47 -21.98 -7.20
C ILE A 256 4.07 -21.93 -6.59
N ALA A 257 3.92 -21.34 -5.39
CA ALA A 257 2.63 -21.19 -4.73
C ALA A 257 1.63 -20.34 -5.54
N ARG A 258 2.14 -19.46 -6.40
CA ARG A 258 1.33 -18.62 -7.28
C ARG A 258 0.73 -19.37 -8.47
N ILE A 259 1.31 -20.49 -8.90
CA ILE A 259 0.79 -21.29 -10.02
C ILE A 259 -0.67 -21.71 -9.80
N PRO A 260 -1.04 -22.39 -8.69
CA PRO A 260 -2.44 -22.74 -8.44
C PRO A 260 -3.32 -21.51 -8.18
N LEU A 261 -2.76 -20.41 -7.68
CA LEU A 261 -3.50 -19.16 -7.47
C LEU A 261 -3.72 -18.36 -8.77
N GLY A 262 -3.09 -18.77 -9.88
CA GLY A 262 -3.21 -18.10 -11.17
C GLY A 262 -4.64 -18.06 -11.72
N VAL A 263 -5.51 -18.98 -11.27
CA VAL A 263 -6.94 -18.99 -11.62
C VAL A 263 -7.68 -17.73 -11.16
N PHE A 264 -7.18 -17.07 -10.11
CA PHE A 264 -7.76 -15.82 -9.61
C PHE A 264 -7.19 -14.58 -10.30
N ALA A 265 -6.14 -14.71 -11.12
CA ALA A 265 -5.57 -13.57 -11.83
C ALA A 265 -6.33 -13.36 -13.15
N SER A 266 -6.88 -12.17 -13.33
CA SER A 266 -7.60 -11.80 -14.55
C SER A 266 -6.68 -11.91 -15.79
N PRO A 267 -7.17 -12.47 -16.91
CA PRO A 267 -6.49 -12.42 -18.21
C PRO A 267 -6.12 -11.00 -18.66
N ALA A 268 -6.87 -9.99 -18.21
CA ALA A 268 -6.56 -8.58 -18.49
C ALA A 268 -5.28 -8.09 -17.78
N ALA A 269 -4.76 -8.82 -16.78
CA ALA A 269 -3.58 -8.43 -16.01
C ALA A 269 -2.24 -8.87 -16.64
N LEU A 270 -2.24 -9.47 -17.84
CA LEU A 270 -1.16 -10.37 -18.28
C LEU A 270 -0.01 -9.81 -19.14
N PRO A 271 0.04 -8.53 -19.57
CA PRO A 271 1.34 -7.97 -19.95
C PRO A 271 1.66 -6.68 -19.21
N TYR A 272 2.53 -6.78 -18.19
CA TYR A 272 3.34 -5.66 -17.70
C TYR A 272 4.29 -5.11 -18.76
N ASN A 273 4.47 -5.85 -19.86
CA ASN A 273 5.34 -5.49 -20.96
C ASN A 273 4.50 -5.05 -22.15
N HIS A 274 4.70 -3.81 -22.59
CA HIS A 274 4.09 -3.21 -23.77
C HIS A 274 5.18 -2.92 -24.81
N PRO A 275 5.57 -3.92 -25.63
CA PRO A 275 6.53 -3.73 -26.71
C PRO A 275 6.13 -2.57 -27.63
N GLY A 276 7.08 -1.69 -27.97
CA GLY A 276 6.85 -0.50 -28.79
C GLY A 276 6.46 0.75 -28.02
N LYS A 277 6.19 0.66 -26.71
CA LYS A 277 5.82 1.79 -25.84
C LYS A 277 6.97 2.33 -24.98
N GLN A 278 8.20 1.88 -25.22
CA GLN A 278 9.38 2.27 -24.41
C GLN A 278 9.65 3.78 -24.46
N LEU A 279 9.53 4.40 -25.64
CA LEU A 279 9.76 5.84 -25.80
C LEU A 279 8.65 6.66 -25.14
N ASP A 280 7.39 6.23 -25.29
CA ASP A 280 6.23 6.84 -24.65
C ASP A 280 6.43 6.85 -23.12
N ALA A 281 6.77 5.69 -22.54
CA ALA A 281 7.09 5.56 -21.11
C ALA A 281 8.29 6.42 -20.68
N ALA A 282 9.35 6.51 -21.49
CA ALA A 282 10.53 7.33 -21.17
C ALA A 282 10.24 8.84 -21.15
N ILE A 283 9.26 9.30 -21.94
CA ILE A 283 8.81 10.69 -21.98
C ILE A 283 7.76 10.97 -20.90
N TYR A 284 6.90 9.98 -20.64
CA TYR A 284 5.81 10.05 -19.68
C TYR A 284 6.29 10.42 -18.27
N TYR A 285 7.28 9.71 -17.72
CA TYR A 285 7.70 9.95 -16.34
C TYR A 285 8.32 11.34 -16.08
N PRO A 286 9.24 11.86 -16.91
CA PRO A 286 9.69 13.24 -16.77
C PRO A 286 8.57 14.27 -16.93
N ARG A 287 7.59 14.01 -17.79
CA ARG A 287 6.40 14.88 -17.96
C ARG A 287 5.59 14.92 -16.66
N GLU A 288 5.26 13.76 -16.09
CA GLU A 288 4.49 13.72 -14.85
C GLU A 288 5.24 14.30 -13.65
N ALA A 289 6.57 14.14 -13.60
CA ALA A 289 7.40 14.83 -12.61
C ALA A 289 7.36 16.37 -12.78
N ALA A 290 7.24 16.86 -14.03
CA ALA A 290 7.04 18.28 -14.30
C ALA A 290 5.61 18.74 -13.97
N THR A 291 4.59 17.90 -14.20
CA THR A 291 3.22 18.16 -13.75
C THR A 291 3.16 18.34 -12.24
N LEU A 292 3.88 17.51 -11.47
CA LEU A 292 3.99 17.66 -10.02
C LEU A 292 4.53 19.03 -9.60
N LEU A 293 5.58 19.52 -10.26
CA LEU A 293 6.14 20.85 -10.00
C LEU A 293 5.10 21.98 -10.18
N LEU A 294 4.18 21.80 -11.11
CA LEU A 294 3.13 22.76 -11.44
C LEU A 294 1.83 22.53 -10.64
N HIS A 295 1.79 21.48 -9.81
CA HIS A 295 0.59 21.07 -9.09
C HIS A 295 0.30 21.95 -7.86
N GLY A 296 -0.42 23.04 -8.10
CA GLY A 296 -0.88 23.95 -7.05
C GLY A 296 0.28 24.54 -6.22
N ARG A 297 0.00 24.88 -4.96
CA ARG A 297 1.00 25.50 -4.06
C ARG A 297 1.92 24.49 -3.37
N ARG A 298 1.52 23.22 -3.26
CA ARG A 298 2.26 22.16 -2.55
C ARG A 298 3.21 21.39 -3.46
N GLY A 299 2.90 21.29 -4.75
CA GLY A 299 3.70 20.58 -5.75
C GLY A 299 5.19 20.93 -5.77
N PRO A 300 5.59 22.22 -5.78
CA PRO A 300 7.01 22.60 -5.71
C PRO A 300 7.71 22.10 -4.43
N PHE A 301 7.02 22.08 -3.29
CA PHE A 301 7.59 21.61 -2.03
C PHE A 301 7.73 20.08 -2.03
N GLU A 302 6.74 19.36 -2.56
CA GLU A 302 6.78 17.91 -2.73
C GLU A 302 7.93 17.50 -3.64
N PHE A 303 8.04 18.13 -4.81
CA PHE A 303 9.14 17.89 -5.74
C PHE A 303 10.50 18.22 -5.11
N MET A 304 10.64 19.36 -4.41
CA MET A 304 11.87 19.72 -3.72
C MET A 304 12.24 18.68 -2.67
N LEU A 305 11.27 18.18 -1.89
CA LEU A 305 11.49 17.16 -0.88
C LEU A 305 11.95 15.84 -1.52
N LEU A 306 11.30 15.41 -2.61
CA LEU A 306 11.72 14.24 -3.39
C LEU A 306 13.15 14.42 -3.94
N ALA A 307 13.47 15.57 -4.52
CA ALA A 307 14.80 15.88 -5.02
C ALA A 307 15.86 15.83 -3.90
N ILE A 308 15.54 16.36 -2.71
CA ILE A 308 16.40 16.27 -1.53
C ILE A 308 16.59 14.81 -1.11
N LEU A 309 15.52 14.00 -1.05
CA LEU A 309 15.62 12.58 -0.70
C LEU A 309 16.56 11.82 -1.66
N LEU A 310 16.40 12.02 -2.97
CA LEU A 310 17.26 11.41 -3.99
C LEU A 310 18.71 11.90 -3.88
N ALA A 311 18.93 13.19 -3.67
CA ALA A 311 20.26 13.75 -3.46
C ALA A 311 20.93 13.18 -2.20
N VAL A 312 20.19 13.09 -1.10
CA VAL A 312 20.63 12.46 0.15
C VAL A 312 20.99 10.99 -0.08
N ALA A 313 20.23 10.27 -0.92
CA ALA A 313 20.57 8.90 -1.29
C ALA A 313 21.92 8.79 -1.98
N VAL A 314 22.19 9.65 -2.97
CA VAL A 314 23.48 9.70 -3.67
C VAL A 314 24.61 10.09 -2.72
N VAL A 315 24.41 11.08 -1.85
CA VAL A 315 25.40 11.51 -0.86
C VAL A 315 25.72 10.36 0.13
N ALA A 316 24.72 9.63 0.60
CA ALA A 316 24.92 8.47 1.48
C ALA A 316 25.82 7.43 0.82
N LEU A 317 25.52 7.10 -0.44
CA LEU A 317 26.31 6.15 -1.22
C LEU A 317 27.76 6.63 -1.38
N ILE A 318 27.98 7.90 -1.74
CA ILE A 318 29.33 8.48 -1.85
C ILE A 318 30.08 8.39 -0.50
N VAL A 319 29.42 8.74 0.61
CA VAL A 319 30.02 8.71 1.95
C VAL A 319 30.46 7.29 2.32
N VAL A 320 29.61 6.27 2.11
CA VAL A 320 29.96 4.89 2.48
C VAL A 320 31.01 4.29 1.55
N LEU A 321 30.99 4.65 0.26
CA LEU A 321 32.00 4.19 -0.70
C LEU A 321 33.36 4.82 -0.46
N ARG A 322 33.42 6.08 -0.01
CA ARG A 322 34.68 6.76 0.37
C ARG A 322 35.22 6.29 1.71
N ASN A 323 34.35 6.01 2.68
CA ASN A 323 34.78 5.55 4.00
C ASN A 323 35.01 4.03 4.04
N ARG A 324 36.26 3.61 3.81
CA ARG A 324 36.66 2.20 3.82
C ARG A 324 36.55 1.53 5.19
N ARG A 325 36.44 2.30 6.28
CA ARG A 325 36.31 1.77 7.65
C ARG A 325 34.89 1.30 7.99
N LEU A 326 33.89 1.69 7.19
CA LEU A 326 32.52 1.23 7.39
C LEU A 326 32.39 -0.22 6.93
N GLY A 327 31.70 -1.02 7.75
CA GLY A 327 31.36 -2.40 7.44
C GLY A 327 30.34 -2.52 6.30
N PRO A 328 29.94 -3.76 5.96
CA PRO A 328 29.05 -4.02 4.83
C PRO A 328 27.63 -3.46 4.98
N VAL A 329 27.09 -3.38 6.21
CA VAL A 329 25.67 -3.03 6.43
C VAL A 329 25.31 -1.62 5.91
N PRO A 330 26.04 -0.53 6.26
CA PRO A 330 25.79 0.79 5.66
C PRO A 330 25.95 0.83 4.14
N VAL A 331 26.88 0.04 3.58
CA VAL A 331 27.14 -0.01 2.14
C VAL A 331 25.94 -0.63 1.40
N ILE A 332 25.49 -1.81 1.83
CA ILE A 332 24.33 -2.51 1.25
C ILE A 332 23.08 -1.63 1.37
N THR A 333 22.87 -1.02 2.54
CA THR A 333 21.70 -0.17 2.80
C THR A 333 21.66 1.05 1.87
N ALA A 334 22.79 1.73 1.67
CA ALA A 334 22.87 2.87 0.75
C ALA A 334 22.80 2.44 -0.73
N LEU A 335 23.38 1.29 -1.10
CA LEU A 335 23.27 0.72 -2.44
C LEU A 335 21.82 0.45 -2.81
N ILE A 336 21.03 -0.11 -1.89
CA ILE A 336 19.61 -0.35 -2.10
C ILE A 336 18.85 0.97 -2.21
N GLY A 337 19.12 1.93 -1.31
CA GLY A 337 18.44 3.22 -1.30
C GLY A 337 18.60 4.04 -2.59
N VAL A 338 19.71 3.86 -3.32
CA VAL A 338 19.95 4.49 -4.63
C VAL A 338 19.55 3.57 -5.79
N GLY A 339 19.89 2.29 -5.71
CA GLY A 339 19.72 1.35 -6.80
C GLY A 339 18.26 1.03 -7.08
N MET A 340 17.39 1.05 -6.06
CA MET A 340 15.98 0.69 -6.22
C MET A 340 15.18 1.70 -7.05
N PRO A 341 15.23 3.04 -6.80
CA PRO A 341 14.59 4.03 -7.67
C PRO A 341 15.08 3.96 -9.12
N ILE A 342 16.40 3.79 -9.32
CA ILE A 342 16.99 3.69 -10.67
C ILE A 342 16.50 2.41 -11.36
N GLY A 343 16.57 1.27 -10.67
CA GLY A 343 16.20 -0.02 -11.23
C GLY A 343 14.73 -0.08 -11.63
N ILE A 344 13.83 0.45 -10.79
CA ILE A 344 12.40 0.45 -11.08
C ILE A 344 12.05 1.40 -12.23
N TYR A 345 12.69 2.58 -12.30
CA TYR A 345 12.52 3.49 -13.43
C TYR A 345 12.93 2.83 -14.75
N LEU A 346 14.13 2.24 -14.80
CA LEU A 346 14.62 1.55 -15.99
C LEU A 346 13.74 0.37 -16.37
N PHE A 347 13.28 -0.41 -15.40
CA PHE A 347 12.35 -1.51 -15.65
C PHE A 347 11.07 -1.02 -16.31
N ASN A 348 10.43 0.02 -15.76
CA ASN A 348 9.19 0.56 -16.30
C ASN A 348 9.35 1.09 -17.73
N VAL A 349 10.46 1.78 -18.00
CA VAL A 349 10.80 2.26 -19.36
C VAL A 349 11.00 1.09 -20.32
N VAL A 350 11.79 0.07 -19.93
CA VAL A 350 12.03 -1.11 -20.77
C VAL A 350 10.75 -1.89 -21.03
N ALA A 351 9.91 -2.02 -20.00
CA ALA A 351 8.62 -2.68 -20.08
C ALA A 351 7.56 -1.82 -20.80
N GLY A 352 7.82 -0.55 -21.12
CA GLY A 352 6.88 0.32 -21.84
C GLY A 352 5.59 0.61 -21.06
N THR A 353 5.63 0.56 -19.73
CA THR A 353 4.48 0.84 -18.85
C THR A 353 4.45 2.31 -18.45
N GLU A 354 3.26 2.88 -18.37
CA GLU A 354 2.98 4.27 -17.96
C GLU A 354 2.31 4.34 -16.58
N SER A 355 2.36 3.29 -15.76
CA SER A 355 1.78 3.32 -14.42
C SER A 355 2.73 3.97 -13.40
N THR A 356 2.45 5.20 -12.98
CA THR A 356 3.31 5.96 -12.04
C THR A 356 3.41 5.28 -10.68
N ARG A 357 2.36 4.58 -10.24
CA ARG A 357 2.34 3.82 -8.98
C ARG A 357 3.49 2.83 -8.83
N TYR A 358 4.06 2.33 -9.94
CA TYR A 358 5.23 1.45 -9.85
C TYR A 358 6.51 2.18 -9.42
N LEU A 359 6.53 3.52 -9.45
CA LEU A 359 7.64 4.36 -9.01
C LEU A 359 7.60 4.73 -7.53
N GLN A 360 6.67 4.19 -6.72
CA GLN A 360 6.68 4.36 -5.25
C GLN A 360 8.07 4.20 -4.59
N PRO A 361 8.99 3.31 -5.06
CA PRO A 361 10.33 3.22 -4.48
C PRO A 361 11.14 4.52 -4.48
N PHE A 362 10.80 5.51 -5.30
CA PHE A 362 11.38 6.85 -5.27
C PHE A 362 11.21 7.55 -3.92
N TYR A 363 10.15 7.25 -3.18
CA TYR A 363 9.87 7.88 -1.89
C TYR A 363 10.38 7.05 -0.71
N PHE A 364 10.16 5.73 -0.71
CA PHE A 364 10.51 4.92 0.46
C PHE A 364 11.95 4.40 0.45
N ALA A 365 12.55 4.10 -0.72
CA ALA A 365 13.91 3.54 -0.74
C ALA A 365 14.99 4.54 -0.27
N PRO A 366 14.93 5.84 -0.62
CA PRO A 366 15.87 6.83 -0.10
C PRO A 366 15.88 6.98 1.43
N LEU A 367 14.80 6.57 2.12
CA LEU A 367 14.78 6.55 3.59
C LEU A 367 15.90 5.68 4.16
N LEU A 368 16.27 4.59 3.49
CA LEU A 368 17.41 3.75 3.88
C LEU A 368 18.72 4.55 3.93
N SER A 369 18.92 5.43 2.96
CA SER A 369 20.08 6.31 2.88
C SER A 369 20.02 7.44 3.90
N VAL A 370 18.83 7.96 4.21
CA VAL A 370 18.61 8.87 5.35
C VAL A 370 19.07 8.20 6.65
N LEU A 371 18.67 6.94 6.90
CA LEU A 371 19.09 6.21 8.10
C LEU A 371 20.62 6.15 8.21
N VAL A 372 21.29 5.80 7.10
CA VAL A 372 22.75 5.74 7.02
C VAL A 372 23.38 7.09 7.37
N LEU A 373 22.94 8.17 6.74
CA LEU A 373 23.54 9.49 6.95
C LEU A 373 23.27 10.05 8.35
N VAL A 374 22.06 9.88 8.89
CA VAL A 374 21.75 10.33 10.25
C VAL A 374 22.60 9.59 11.27
N VAL A 375 22.73 8.26 11.16
CA VAL A 375 23.61 7.48 12.03
C VAL A 375 25.06 7.96 11.94
N GLN A 376 25.59 8.11 10.72
CA GLN A 376 26.97 8.54 10.50
C GLN A 376 27.22 9.97 11.03
N PHE A 377 26.24 10.86 10.91
CA PHE A 377 26.32 12.22 11.43
C PHE A 377 26.35 12.22 12.97
N LEU A 378 25.46 11.45 13.62
CA LEU A 378 25.38 11.36 15.07
C LEU A 378 26.62 10.67 15.68
N GLU A 379 27.18 9.66 15.01
CA GLU A 379 28.44 9.03 15.45
C GLU A 379 29.64 9.98 15.42
N ARG A 380 29.66 10.95 14.50
CA ARG A 380 30.68 12.02 14.46
C ARG A 380 30.42 13.14 15.46
N ARG A 381 29.18 13.30 15.94
CA ARG A 381 28.77 14.35 16.89
C ARG A 381 28.07 13.74 18.10
N PRO A 382 28.78 12.98 18.95
CA PRO A 382 28.18 12.28 20.09
C PRO A 382 27.54 13.22 21.11
N SER A 383 27.89 14.51 21.12
CA SER A 383 27.23 15.54 21.95
C SER A 383 25.76 15.76 21.57
N LEU A 384 25.40 15.61 20.29
CA LEU A 384 24.03 15.74 19.78
C LEU A 384 23.20 14.47 19.99
N GLY A 385 23.85 13.31 20.16
CA GLY A 385 23.20 12.03 20.45
C GLY A 385 22.86 11.81 21.93
N LYS A 386 23.06 12.81 22.80
CA LYS A 386 22.69 12.72 24.22
C LYS A 386 21.17 12.73 24.35
N SER A 387 20.66 11.92 25.28
CA SER A 387 19.22 11.94 25.61
C SER A 387 18.82 13.37 25.97
N PRO A 388 17.67 13.90 25.48
CA PRO A 388 17.12 15.14 26.00
C PRO A 388 17.08 15.04 27.53
N ARG A 389 17.37 16.14 28.22
CA ARG A 389 17.38 16.17 29.69
C ARG A 389 16.08 15.50 30.18
N ARG A 390 16.17 14.56 31.12
CA ARG A 390 15.05 13.69 31.55
C ARG A 390 13.76 14.46 31.88
N TRP A 391 13.87 15.72 32.31
CA TRP A 391 12.73 16.61 32.59
C TRP A 391 11.96 17.08 31.35
N LEU A 392 12.53 17.03 30.14
CA LEU A 392 11.84 17.36 28.88
C LEU A 392 10.99 16.20 28.37
N ALA A 393 11.26 14.96 28.78
CA ALA A 393 10.52 13.78 28.34
C ALA A 393 8.99 13.88 28.60
N PRO A 394 8.49 14.30 29.79
CA PRO A 394 7.05 14.47 29.99
C PRO A 394 6.45 15.55 29.09
N VAL A 395 7.17 16.64 28.81
CA VAL A 395 6.70 17.70 27.91
C VAL A 395 6.58 17.18 26.48
N VAL A 396 7.61 16.50 25.97
CA VAL A 396 7.56 15.88 24.64
C VAL A 396 6.46 14.82 24.56
N ALA A 397 6.28 14.01 25.61
CA ALA A 397 5.21 13.01 25.66
C ALA A 397 3.84 13.68 25.63
N ALA A 398 3.63 14.75 26.40
CA ALA A 398 2.38 15.48 26.42
C ALA A 398 2.08 16.15 25.07
N VAL A 399 3.07 16.81 24.46
CA VAL A 399 2.92 17.42 23.13
C VAL A 399 2.64 16.36 22.07
N ALA A 400 3.36 15.25 22.07
CA ALA A 400 3.11 14.14 21.14
C ALA A 400 1.72 13.54 21.36
N ALA A 401 1.29 13.35 22.61
CA ALA A 401 -0.05 12.86 22.92
C ALA A 401 -1.14 13.81 22.42
N VAL A 402 -1.00 15.13 22.65
CA VAL A 402 -1.94 16.12 22.12
C VAL A 402 -1.94 16.12 20.58
N ALA A 403 -0.76 16.03 19.96
CA ALA A 403 -0.60 15.94 18.52
C ALA A 403 -1.17 14.63 17.91
N VAL A 404 -1.34 13.57 18.70
CA VAL A 404 -2.09 12.37 18.32
C VAL A 404 -3.59 12.59 18.52
N VAL A 405 -4.00 13.03 19.71
CA VAL A 405 -5.41 13.09 20.13
C VAL A 405 -6.22 14.03 19.25
N VAL A 406 -5.71 15.24 18.95
CA VAL A 406 -6.45 16.24 18.16
C VAL A 406 -6.83 15.71 16.76
N PRO A 407 -5.88 15.26 15.93
CA PRO A 407 -6.22 14.71 14.61
C PRO A 407 -6.94 13.35 14.72
N ALA A 408 -6.68 12.53 15.74
CA ALA A 408 -7.42 11.28 15.94
C ALA A 408 -8.91 11.53 16.21
N VAL A 409 -9.25 12.52 17.02
CA VAL A 409 -10.65 12.92 17.25
C VAL A 409 -11.29 13.40 15.94
N ALA A 410 -10.58 14.18 15.14
CA ALA A 410 -11.08 14.62 13.83
C ALA A 410 -11.34 13.43 12.89
N LEU A 411 -10.43 12.46 12.84
CA LEU A 411 -10.58 11.23 12.05
C LEU A 411 -11.78 10.40 12.54
N VAL A 412 -11.95 10.22 13.85
CA VAL A 412 -13.11 9.51 14.43
C VAL A 412 -14.41 10.22 14.06
N ASN A 413 -14.48 11.54 14.19
CA ASN A 413 -15.66 12.33 13.81
C ASN A 413 -15.96 12.24 12.31
N ARG A 414 -14.93 12.08 11.46
CA ARG A 414 -15.09 11.89 10.02
C ARG A 414 -15.57 10.47 9.69
N ALA A 415 -15.06 9.46 10.39
CA ALA A 415 -15.50 8.08 10.23
C ALA A 415 -16.93 7.86 10.74
N SER A 416 -17.44 8.69 11.65
CA SER A 416 -18.84 8.62 12.10
C SER A 416 -19.84 9.32 11.16
N GLN A 417 -19.38 9.96 10.08
CA GLN A 417 -20.29 10.56 9.11
C GLN A 417 -20.84 9.47 8.18
N PRO A 418 -22.16 9.39 7.97
CA PRO A 418 -22.73 8.45 7.01
C PRO A 418 -22.27 8.78 5.58
N TYR A 419 -22.18 7.75 4.75
CA TYR A 419 -21.80 7.89 3.35
C TYR A 419 -23.01 8.34 2.51
N GLN A 420 -23.18 9.66 2.40
CA GLN A 420 -24.39 10.27 1.81
C GLN A 420 -24.55 10.08 0.29
N ARG A 421 -23.50 9.67 -0.41
CA ARG A 421 -23.56 9.53 -1.88
C ARG A 421 -24.49 8.37 -2.30
N ALA A 422 -24.63 7.35 -1.46
CA ALA A 422 -25.55 6.25 -1.70
C ALA A 422 -27.02 6.59 -1.37
N ASP A 423 -27.30 7.65 -0.61
CA ASP A 423 -28.65 7.95 -0.09
C ASP A 423 -29.74 7.95 -1.18
N CYS A 424 -29.48 8.58 -2.34
CA CYS A 424 -30.43 8.62 -3.46
C CYS A 424 -30.70 7.22 -4.04
N LEU A 425 -29.66 6.40 -4.20
CA LEU A 425 -29.79 5.04 -4.68
C LEU A 425 -30.46 4.13 -3.65
N GLU A 426 -30.12 4.28 -2.37
CA GLU A 426 -30.75 3.53 -1.27
C GLU A 426 -32.24 3.85 -1.12
N GLU A 427 -32.60 5.14 -1.18
CA GLU A 427 -34.00 5.58 -1.15
C GLU A 427 -34.77 5.12 -2.39
N TRP A 428 -34.12 5.11 -3.56
CA TRP A 428 -34.75 4.56 -4.75
C TRP A 428 -34.92 3.04 -4.64
N VAL A 429 -33.89 2.28 -4.24
CA VAL A 429 -33.97 0.82 -4.06
C VAL A 429 -35.05 0.47 -3.02
N ASP A 430 -35.11 1.18 -1.89
CA ASP A 430 -36.12 1.04 -0.82
C ASP A 430 -36.36 -0.42 -0.37
N GLY A 431 -35.27 -1.20 -0.23
CA GLY A 431 -35.32 -2.61 0.16
C GLY A 431 -35.89 -3.57 -0.89
N ARG A 432 -36.07 -3.12 -2.14
CA ARG A 432 -36.40 -3.99 -3.28
C ARG A 432 -35.22 -4.89 -3.61
N ASP A 433 -35.53 -6.12 -4.01
CA ASP A 433 -34.55 -7.05 -4.56
C ASP A 433 -34.34 -6.72 -6.04
N VAL A 434 -33.43 -5.77 -6.30
CA VAL A 434 -33.09 -5.31 -7.65
C VAL A 434 -31.58 -5.25 -7.81
N THR A 435 -31.08 -5.76 -8.93
CA THR A 435 -29.66 -5.70 -9.27
C THR A 435 -29.43 -4.64 -10.34
N GLY A 436 -28.40 -3.83 -10.15
CA GLY A 436 -28.00 -2.79 -11.09
C GLY A 436 -26.67 -3.07 -11.77
N LEU A 437 -26.38 -2.32 -12.83
CA LEU A 437 -25.05 -2.27 -13.44
C LEU A 437 -24.37 -0.94 -13.14
N GLY A 438 -23.06 -0.97 -12.92
CA GLY A 438 -22.27 0.23 -12.73
C GLY A 438 -20.83 0.09 -13.23
N GLN A 439 -20.22 1.21 -13.64
CA GLN A 439 -18.83 1.23 -14.06
C GLN A 439 -17.86 1.13 -12.88
N PHE A 440 -16.72 0.47 -13.13
CA PHE A 440 -15.64 0.26 -12.13
C PHE A 440 -15.17 1.54 -11.43
N TRP A 441 -15.03 2.64 -12.16
CA TRP A 441 -14.48 3.88 -11.61
C TRP A 441 -15.54 4.84 -11.03
N GLU A 442 -16.82 4.61 -11.33
CA GLU A 442 -17.88 5.59 -11.01
C GLU A 442 -18.82 5.14 -9.89
N SER A 443 -19.05 3.83 -9.77
CA SER A 443 -20.13 3.25 -8.96
C SER A 443 -19.66 2.30 -7.86
N ARG A 444 -18.37 1.99 -7.84
CA ARG A 444 -17.84 0.89 -7.02
C ARG A 444 -17.79 1.23 -5.53
N ASP A 445 -17.71 2.51 -5.20
CA ASP A 445 -17.89 3.02 -3.84
C ASP A 445 -19.34 2.92 -3.37
N LEU A 446 -20.33 3.10 -4.26
CA LEU A 446 -21.75 2.82 -3.95
C LEU A 446 -21.95 1.34 -3.58
N ALA A 447 -21.36 0.42 -4.36
CA ALA A 447 -21.40 -1.02 -4.08
C ALA A 447 -20.66 -1.40 -2.78
N ALA A 448 -19.64 -0.65 -2.38
CA ALA A 448 -18.84 -0.94 -1.20
C ALA A 448 -19.46 -0.38 0.09
N TYR A 449 -20.06 0.82 0.03
CA TYR A 449 -20.50 1.57 1.20
C TYR A 449 -22.02 1.81 1.29
N GLY A 450 -22.76 1.60 0.20
CA GLY A 450 -24.23 1.65 0.22
C GLY A 450 -24.81 0.54 1.09
N SER A 451 -26.11 0.57 1.39
CA SER A 451 -26.79 -0.43 2.22
C SER A 451 -26.62 -1.87 1.68
N PRO A 452 -26.88 -2.91 2.49
CA PRO A 452 -26.88 -4.30 2.02
C PRO A 452 -27.87 -4.58 0.87
N ASP A 453 -28.86 -3.70 0.66
CA ASP A 453 -29.86 -3.84 -0.41
C ASP A 453 -29.37 -3.25 -1.74
N VAL A 454 -28.27 -2.48 -1.73
CA VAL A 454 -27.65 -1.96 -2.96
C VAL A 454 -26.79 -3.05 -3.61
N ASP A 455 -27.35 -3.69 -4.63
CA ASP A 455 -26.66 -4.68 -5.46
C ASP A 455 -26.24 -4.09 -6.80
N LEU A 456 -24.93 -4.05 -7.06
CA LEU A 456 -24.34 -3.50 -8.28
C LEU A 456 -23.32 -4.46 -8.89
N LEU A 457 -23.57 -4.86 -10.13
CA LEU A 457 -22.64 -5.58 -10.98
C LEU A 457 -21.71 -4.63 -11.73
N GLN A 458 -20.45 -5.03 -11.79
CA GLN A 458 -19.41 -4.22 -12.41
C GLN A 458 -19.29 -4.46 -13.92
N VAL A 459 -19.44 -3.39 -14.69
CA VAL A 459 -19.40 -3.45 -16.16
C VAL A 459 -18.43 -2.44 -16.78
N GLN A 460 -18.10 -2.69 -18.04
CA GLN A 460 -17.40 -1.77 -18.92
C GLN A 460 -18.37 -0.70 -19.46
N PRO A 461 -17.88 0.35 -20.14
CA PRO A 461 -18.74 1.37 -20.75
C PRO A 461 -19.77 0.84 -21.75
N ASN A 462 -19.53 -0.35 -22.33
CA ASN A 462 -20.43 -1.08 -23.23
C ASN A 462 -21.29 -2.14 -22.50
N GLN A 463 -21.42 -2.04 -21.18
CA GLN A 463 -22.24 -2.90 -20.30
C GLN A 463 -21.83 -4.38 -20.24
N TYR A 464 -20.75 -4.79 -20.93
CA TYR A 464 -20.20 -6.13 -20.74
C TYR A 464 -19.53 -6.24 -19.37
N ALA A 465 -19.56 -7.44 -18.79
CA ALA A 465 -18.85 -7.73 -17.55
C ALA A 465 -17.40 -7.23 -17.62
N PHE A 466 -16.95 -6.60 -16.54
CA PHE A 466 -15.57 -6.16 -16.41
C PHE A 466 -14.84 -7.03 -15.38
N PRO A 467 -14.14 -8.10 -15.81
CA PRO A 467 -13.49 -9.07 -14.91
C PRO A 467 -12.18 -8.52 -14.35
N TRP A 468 -12.27 -7.45 -13.55
CA TRP A 468 -11.16 -6.78 -12.90
C TRP A 468 -11.50 -6.43 -11.46
N LEU A 469 -10.77 -7.03 -10.51
CA LEU A 469 -10.95 -6.85 -9.07
C LEU A 469 -12.40 -7.13 -8.60
N VAL A 470 -13.08 -8.10 -9.20
CA VAL A 470 -14.51 -8.39 -8.93
C VAL A 470 -14.72 -9.89 -8.68
N ASN A 471 -15.73 -10.25 -7.87
CA ASN A 471 -16.17 -11.63 -7.75
C ASN A 471 -17.12 -11.99 -8.89
N LEU A 472 -16.76 -12.95 -9.72
CA LEU A 472 -17.61 -13.39 -10.84
C LEU A 472 -18.82 -14.19 -10.35
N ALA A 473 -18.77 -14.80 -9.16
CA ALA A 473 -19.91 -15.52 -8.60
C ALA A 473 -21.13 -14.61 -8.39
N HIS A 474 -20.90 -13.33 -8.13
CA HIS A 474 -21.94 -12.32 -7.95
C HIS A 474 -22.83 -12.15 -9.19
N PHE A 475 -22.31 -12.47 -10.39
CA PHE A 475 -23.06 -12.30 -11.63
C PHE A 475 -23.99 -13.47 -11.94
N TYR A 476 -23.78 -14.66 -11.36
CA TYR A 476 -24.31 -15.88 -11.98
C TYR A 476 -25.83 -15.96 -11.99
N ASP A 477 -26.47 -15.53 -10.91
CA ASP A 477 -27.93 -15.60 -10.75
C ASP A 477 -28.57 -14.22 -10.70
N ALA A 478 -27.82 -13.19 -11.14
CA ALA A 478 -28.27 -11.81 -11.10
C ALA A 478 -29.22 -11.48 -12.26
N GLU A 479 -30.23 -10.66 -11.99
CA GLU A 479 -31.19 -10.18 -12.99
C GLU A 479 -31.10 -8.64 -13.06
N PRO A 480 -30.17 -8.08 -13.85
CA PRO A 480 -29.92 -6.64 -13.83
C PRO A 480 -31.09 -5.86 -14.47
N THR A 481 -31.73 -4.98 -13.70
CA THR A 481 -32.89 -4.19 -14.15
C THR A 481 -32.62 -2.69 -14.27
N TYR A 482 -31.49 -2.20 -13.75
CA TYR A 482 -31.15 -0.77 -13.80
C TYR A 482 -29.66 -0.52 -14.05
N VAL A 483 -29.32 0.71 -14.42
CA VAL A 483 -27.94 1.18 -14.63
C VAL A 483 -27.68 2.43 -13.80
N VAL A 484 -26.53 2.49 -13.13
CA VAL A 484 -26.08 3.65 -12.33
C VAL A 484 -24.76 4.17 -12.84
N GLY A 485 -24.74 5.42 -13.27
CA GLY A 485 -23.58 6.00 -13.96
C GLY A 485 -23.48 7.51 -13.86
N SER A 486 -22.32 8.07 -14.24
CA SER A 486 -22.21 9.51 -14.45
C SER A 486 -23.26 9.97 -15.48
N PRO A 487 -23.75 11.22 -15.42
CA PRO A 487 -24.75 11.71 -16.37
C PRO A 487 -24.32 11.57 -17.84
N ALA A 488 -23.01 11.67 -18.10
CA ALA A 488 -22.43 11.50 -19.43
C ALA A 488 -22.48 10.03 -19.89
N TRP A 489 -22.15 9.08 -19.02
CA TRP A 489 -22.26 7.67 -19.36
C TRP A 489 -23.72 7.23 -19.46
N ALA A 490 -24.58 7.66 -18.53
CA ALA A 490 -26.02 7.39 -18.56
C ALA A 490 -26.65 7.82 -19.91
N ALA A 491 -26.35 9.04 -20.37
CA ALA A 491 -26.80 9.50 -21.69
C ALA A 491 -26.32 8.58 -22.82
N SER A 492 -25.06 8.12 -22.77
CA SER A 492 -24.53 7.17 -23.75
C SER A 492 -25.22 5.80 -23.71
N VAL A 493 -25.67 5.35 -22.52
CA VAL A 493 -26.43 4.10 -22.39
C VAL A 493 -27.81 4.25 -23.01
N GLU A 494 -28.49 5.37 -22.77
CA GLU A 494 -29.80 5.66 -23.36
C GLU A 494 -29.74 5.77 -24.89
N ASP A 495 -28.69 6.41 -25.42
CA ASP A 495 -28.44 6.51 -26.86
C ASP A 495 -28.25 5.12 -27.52
N GLU A 496 -27.67 4.17 -26.78
CA GLU A 496 -27.38 2.82 -27.27
C GLU A 496 -28.56 1.85 -27.10
N LEU A 497 -29.20 1.84 -25.93
CA LEU A 497 -30.20 0.85 -25.54
C LEU A 497 -31.63 1.35 -25.68
N GLY A 498 -31.83 2.66 -25.89
CA GLY A 498 -33.13 3.31 -25.89
C GLY A 498 -33.52 3.87 -24.53
N PRO A 499 -34.70 4.54 -24.47
CA PRO A 499 -35.15 5.24 -23.28
C PRO A 499 -35.47 4.26 -22.13
N PRO A 500 -35.14 4.61 -20.87
CA PRO A 500 -35.52 3.82 -19.71
C PRO A 500 -37.02 3.98 -19.40
N ALA A 501 -37.56 3.08 -18.57
CA ALA A 501 -38.91 3.22 -18.03
C ALA A 501 -39.00 4.44 -17.09
N GLU A 502 -37.96 4.64 -16.27
CA GLU A 502 -37.83 5.79 -15.39
C GLU A 502 -36.37 6.26 -15.34
N ARG A 503 -36.19 7.58 -15.25
CA ARG A 503 -34.88 8.22 -15.09
C ARG A 503 -34.87 9.04 -13.82
N ILE A 504 -33.95 8.72 -12.93
CA ILE A 504 -33.79 9.38 -11.63
C ILE A 504 -32.46 10.10 -11.61
N GLU A 505 -32.51 11.43 -11.45
CA GLU A 505 -31.32 12.27 -11.34
C GLU A 505 -30.91 12.40 -9.87
N CYS A 506 -29.76 11.82 -9.53
CA CYS A 506 -29.11 12.04 -8.24
C CYS A 506 -28.09 13.20 -8.36
N ALA A 507 -27.38 13.51 -7.27
CA ALA A 507 -26.50 14.67 -7.22
C ALA A 507 -25.36 14.60 -8.26
N ASP A 508 -24.72 13.43 -8.41
CA ASP A 508 -23.52 13.25 -9.22
C ASP A 508 -23.53 11.97 -10.08
N TYR A 509 -24.65 11.25 -10.10
CA TYR A 509 -24.93 10.11 -10.97
C TYR A 509 -26.42 10.08 -11.34
N THR A 510 -26.75 9.27 -12.33
CA THR A 510 -28.11 9.06 -12.81
C THR A 510 -28.44 7.57 -12.70
N ILE A 511 -29.66 7.25 -12.26
CA ILE A 511 -30.22 5.90 -12.26
C ILE A 511 -31.15 5.78 -13.47
N LEU A 512 -30.89 4.79 -14.31
CA LEU A 512 -31.72 4.42 -15.45
C LEU A 512 -32.44 3.12 -15.12
N ASP A 513 -33.73 3.19 -14.84
CA ASP A 513 -34.56 2.02 -14.56
C ASP A 513 -35.11 1.43 -15.87
N TYR A 514 -34.69 0.22 -16.20
CA TYR A 514 -35.14 -0.52 -17.37
C TYR A 514 -36.16 -1.60 -17.02
N ALA A 515 -36.64 -1.67 -15.77
CA ALA A 515 -37.67 -2.61 -15.35
C ALA A 515 -38.90 -2.55 -16.28
N GLY A 516 -39.32 -3.72 -16.78
CA GLY A 516 -40.45 -3.83 -17.71
C GLY A 516 -40.16 -3.46 -19.17
N THR A 517 -38.89 -3.26 -19.55
CA THR A 517 -38.48 -3.03 -20.95
C THR A 517 -37.75 -4.25 -21.52
N ASP A 518 -37.70 -4.37 -22.85
CA ASP A 518 -36.94 -5.42 -23.55
C ASP A 518 -35.41 -5.28 -23.37
N VAL A 519 -34.94 -4.17 -22.79
CA VAL A 519 -33.51 -3.89 -22.56
C VAL A 519 -32.92 -4.82 -21.49
N ILE A 520 -33.73 -5.33 -20.56
CA ILE A 520 -33.28 -6.23 -19.47
C ILE A 520 -32.58 -7.46 -20.04
N ASP A 521 -33.11 -8.04 -21.12
CA ASP A 521 -32.51 -9.22 -21.77
C ASP A 521 -31.10 -8.89 -22.31
N VAL A 522 -30.92 -7.69 -22.84
CA VAL A 522 -29.62 -7.21 -23.34
C VAL A 522 -28.63 -6.97 -22.19
N LEU A 523 -29.09 -6.39 -21.08
CA LEU A 523 -28.26 -6.20 -19.89
C LEU A 523 -27.81 -7.54 -19.30
N HIS A 524 -28.73 -8.49 -19.20
CA HIS A 524 -28.44 -9.85 -18.74
C HIS A 524 -27.46 -10.55 -19.69
N GLU A 525 -27.65 -10.49 -21.01
CA GLU A 525 -26.73 -11.08 -21.98
C GLU A 525 -25.30 -10.51 -21.84
N ARG A 526 -25.15 -9.18 -21.77
CA ARG A 526 -23.85 -8.53 -21.73
C ARG A 526 -23.11 -8.73 -20.41
N ALA A 527 -23.82 -8.57 -19.28
CA ALA A 527 -23.21 -8.64 -17.96
C ALA A 527 -23.10 -10.09 -17.48
N VAL A 528 -24.20 -10.84 -17.42
CA VAL A 528 -24.25 -12.15 -16.76
C VAL A 528 -23.60 -13.23 -17.63
N LEU A 529 -24.01 -13.35 -18.89
CA LEU A 529 -23.43 -14.37 -19.77
C LEU A 529 -21.96 -14.07 -20.10
N GLY A 530 -21.60 -12.79 -20.22
CA GLY A 530 -20.20 -12.34 -20.35
C GLY A 530 -19.33 -12.73 -19.14
N ALA A 531 -19.83 -12.56 -17.93
CA ALA A 531 -19.13 -12.96 -16.71
C ALA A 531 -18.97 -14.49 -16.61
N ARG A 532 -20.03 -15.25 -16.92
CA ARG A 532 -19.99 -16.73 -16.97
C ARG A 532 -18.97 -17.23 -17.99
N ALA A 533 -18.96 -16.66 -19.19
CA ALA A 533 -17.97 -17.00 -20.22
C ALA A 533 -16.53 -16.77 -19.74
N THR A 534 -16.29 -15.66 -19.03
CA THR A 534 -14.98 -15.36 -18.43
C THR A 534 -14.62 -16.38 -17.33
N ALA A 535 -15.57 -16.73 -16.46
CA ALA A 535 -15.33 -17.71 -15.40
C ALA A 535 -14.99 -19.10 -15.95
N VAL A 536 -15.65 -19.53 -17.05
CA VAL A 536 -15.29 -20.75 -17.78
C VAL A 536 -13.88 -20.66 -18.35
N GLN A 537 -13.51 -19.53 -18.97
CA GLN A 537 -12.18 -19.33 -19.54
C GLN A 537 -11.08 -19.38 -18.47
N GLN A 538 -11.36 -18.89 -17.25
CA GLN A 538 -10.46 -18.95 -16.10
C GLN A 538 -10.43 -20.32 -15.41
N GLY A 539 -11.33 -21.24 -15.78
CA GLY A 539 -11.47 -22.55 -15.15
C GLY A 539 -12.09 -22.51 -13.74
N LEU A 540 -12.81 -21.43 -13.41
CA LEU A 540 -13.50 -21.28 -12.13
C LEU A 540 -14.80 -22.09 -12.08
N ILE A 541 -15.46 -22.24 -13.23
CA ILE A 541 -16.66 -23.06 -13.41
C ILE A 541 -16.54 -23.93 -14.66
N VAL A 542 -17.31 -25.01 -14.72
CA VAL A 542 -17.38 -25.90 -15.89
C VAL A 542 -18.43 -25.36 -16.86
N ALA A 543 -18.14 -25.37 -18.16
CA ALA A 543 -19.14 -25.03 -19.17
C ALA A 543 -20.32 -26.02 -19.10
N GLU A 544 -21.52 -25.52 -18.81
CA GLU A 544 -22.74 -26.29 -18.97
C GLU A 544 -22.96 -26.54 -20.47
N ARG A 545 -23.26 -27.79 -20.84
CA ARG A 545 -23.40 -28.24 -22.23
C ARG A 545 -24.79 -28.02 -22.78
#